data_AF-A0AAJ1JJ90-F1
#
_entry.id   AF-A0AAJ1JJ90-F1
#
_cell.length_a   1.000
_cell.length_b   1.000
_cell.length_c   1.000
_cell.angle_alpha   90.00
_cell.angle_beta   90.00
_cell.angle_gamma   90.00
#
_symmetry.space_group_name_H-M   'P 1'
#
loop_
_entity.id
_entity.type
_entity.pdbx_description
1 polymer ?
#
loop_
_entity_poly.entity_id
_entity_poly.type
_entity_poly.pdbx_seq_one_letter_code
_entity_poly.pdbx_strand_id
1 'polypeptide(L)'
;KRESAYDFWCRLAFEEGINFWFEEDQMFYSDEHMGMTAGISLTYNPQANTDITDSTATTWQYGEYLCPDQLIQKDNNYVRPSYPLMHQDQQAGGGQHSVFESYGRFQLDAEGEPLTKARF
;
A
#
# COMPACT_ATOMS: atom_id res chain seq x y z
N LYS A 1 -19.46 18.45 8.63
CA LYS A 1 -18.56 17.28 8.75
C LYS A 1 -17.14 17.76 8.48
N ARG A 2 -16.13 17.28 9.22
CA ARG A 2 -14.73 17.74 9.12
C ARG A 2 -13.91 17.05 8.02
N GLU A 3 -14.48 16.03 7.39
CA GLU A 3 -13.93 15.31 6.23
C GLU A 3 -15.10 14.93 5.30
N SER A 4 -14.81 14.75 4.00
CA SER A 4 -15.79 14.22 3.05
C SER A 4 -15.92 12.69 3.18
N ALA A 5 -17.00 12.13 2.64
CA ALA A 5 -17.16 10.66 2.64
C ALA A 5 -16.06 9.96 1.84
N TYR A 6 -15.58 10.59 0.77
CA TYR A 6 -14.50 10.07 -0.06
C TYR A 6 -13.16 10.10 0.67
N ASP A 7 -12.82 11.22 1.33
CA ASP A 7 -11.57 11.33 2.10
C ASP A 7 -11.52 10.30 3.24
N PHE A 8 -12.67 10.08 3.89
CA PHE A 8 -12.82 9.04 4.90
C PHE A 8 -12.54 7.64 4.34
N TRP A 9 -13.10 7.32 3.17
CA TRP A 9 -12.87 6.05 2.48
C TRP A 9 -11.41 5.86 2.10
N CYS A 10 -10.79 6.85 1.46
CA CYS A 10 -9.38 6.79 1.06
C CYS A 10 -8.45 6.57 2.26
N ARG A 11 -8.70 7.28 3.36
CA ARG A 11 -7.92 7.12 4.58
C ARG A 11 -8.06 5.71 5.16
N LEU A 12 -9.28 5.18 5.22
CA LEU A 12 -9.54 3.83 5.73
C LEU A 12 -8.91 2.75 4.85
N ALA A 13 -9.06 2.87 3.52
CA ALA A 13 -8.50 1.92 2.57
C ALA A 13 -6.98 1.84 2.69
N PHE A 14 -6.30 2.99 2.77
CA PHE A 14 -4.85 3.05 2.97
C PHE A 14 -4.42 2.45 4.32
N GLU A 15 -5.15 2.75 5.40
CA GLU A 15 -4.82 2.23 6.74
C GLU A 15 -4.89 0.70 6.83
N GLU A 16 -5.80 0.08 6.07
CA GLU A 16 -6.05 -1.38 6.04
C GLU A 16 -5.34 -2.10 4.87
N GLY A 17 -4.56 -1.40 4.03
CA GLY A 17 -3.89 -2.00 2.87
C GLY A 17 -4.82 -2.38 1.71
N ILE A 18 -6.01 -1.76 1.64
CA ILE A 18 -7.00 -2.02 0.59
C ILE A 18 -6.68 -1.15 -0.63
N ASN A 19 -6.45 -1.81 -1.76
CA ASN A 19 -6.40 -1.15 -3.06
C ASN A 19 -7.80 -1.16 -3.68
N PHE A 20 -8.18 -0.07 -4.35
CA PHE A 20 -9.45 0.01 -5.05
C PHE A 20 -9.29 0.72 -6.40
N TRP A 21 -10.11 0.33 -7.35
CA TRP A 21 -10.15 0.90 -8.69
C TRP A 21 -11.58 0.89 -9.22
N PHE A 22 -11.79 1.61 -10.32
CA PHE A 22 -13.08 1.72 -10.97
C PHE A 22 -13.00 1.06 -12.33
N GLU A 23 -13.98 0.21 -12.64
CA GLU A 23 -14.19 -0.28 -14.01
C GLU A 23 -15.62 0.02 -14.39
N GLU A 24 -15.79 0.63 -15.57
CA GLU A 24 -17.08 1.03 -16.14
C GLU A 24 -17.96 1.75 -15.08
N ASP A 25 -18.95 1.07 -14.52
CA ASP A 25 -19.95 1.63 -13.60
C ASP A 25 -19.81 1.18 -12.14
N GLN A 26 -18.75 0.45 -11.77
CA GLN A 26 -18.59 -0.10 -10.42
C GLN A 26 -17.17 0.05 -9.84
N MET A 27 -17.11 0.04 -8.51
CA MET A 27 -15.86 0.07 -7.75
C MET A 27 -15.49 -1.34 -7.32
N PHE A 28 -14.26 -1.73 -7.60
CA PHE A 28 -13.65 -2.96 -7.12
C PHE A 28 -12.62 -2.64 -6.05
N TYR A 29 -12.40 -3.59 -5.14
CA TYR A 29 -11.37 -3.48 -4.11
C TYR A 29 -10.76 -4.85 -3.83
N SER A 30 -9.46 -4.86 -3.52
CA SER A 30 -8.71 -6.06 -3.17
C SER A 30 -7.47 -5.69 -2.36
N ASP A 31 -7.07 -6.60 -1.49
CA ASP A 31 -5.81 -6.62 -0.74
C ASP A 31 -4.73 -7.45 -1.44
N GLU A 32 -5.04 -8.09 -2.58
CA GLU A 32 -4.13 -8.96 -3.33
C GLU A 32 -3.86 -8.44 -4.75
N HIS A 33 -2.62 -8.66 -5.22
CA HIS A 33 -2.22 -8.29 -6.58
C HIS A 33 -3.02 -9.01 -7.69
N MET A 34 -3.59 -10.19 -7.39
CA MET A 34 -4.41 -10.96 -8.32
C MET A 34 -5.84 -10.43 -8.47
N GLY A 35 -6.26 -9.49 -7.61
CA GLY A 35 -7.59 -8.90 -7.69
C GLY A 35 -7.84 -8.11 -8.97
N MET A 36 -6.78 -7.58 -9.60
CA MET A 36 -6.89 -6.81 -10.83
C MET A 36 -6.82 -7.72 -12.06
N THR A 37 -7.96 -7.99 -12.69
CA THR A 37 -8.04 -8.81 -13.91
C THR A 37 -7.68 -7.97 -15.15
N ALA A 38 -6.39 -7.68 -15.35
CA ALA A 38 -5.92 -7.00 -16.55
C ALA A 38 -5.84 -7.96 -17.74
N GLY A 39 -6.84 -7.90 -18.64
CA GLY A 39 -6.90 -8.69 -19.88
C GLY A 39 -6.29 -8.02 -21.12
N ILE A 40 -5.57 -6.90 -20.97
CA ILE A 40 -5.07 -6.11 -22.11
C ILE A 40 -3.65 -6.57 -22.46
N SER A 41 -3.48 -7.12 -23.66
CA SER A 41 -2.16 -7.40 -24.23
C SER A 41 -1.64 -6.16 -24.96
N LEU A 42 -0.54 -5.59 -24.48
CA LEU A 42 0.11 -4.44 -25.12
C LEU A 42 1.39 -4.86 -25.85
N THR A 43 1.56 -4.37 -27.08
CA THR A 43 2.78 -4.59 -27.87
C THR A 43 3.71 -3.37 -27.75
N TYR A 44 4.99 -3.57 -27.41
CA TYR A 44 5.93 -2.46 -27.35
C TYR A 44 6.46 -2.10 -28.74
N ASN A 45 6.22 -0.85 -29.20
CA ASN A 45 6.74 -0.30 -30.45
C ASN A 45 7.47 1.03 -30.21
N PRO A 46 8.81 1.09 -30.26
CA PRO A 46 9.57 2.32 -30.02
C PRO A 46 9.45 3.36 -31.15
N GLN A 47 8.89 2.98 -32.32
CA GLN A 47 8.70 3.87 -33.45
C GLN A 47 7.28 4.44 -33.44
N ALA A 48 7.07 5.54 -32.73
CA ALA A 48 5.76 6.20 -32.63
C ALA A 48 5.18 6.70 -33.97
N ASN A 49 6.00 6.75 -35.03
CA ASN A 49 5.63 7.24 -36.36
C ASN A 49 5.29 6.12 -37.37
N THR A 50 5.41 4.85 -36.99
CA THR A 50 4.99 3.70 -37.81
C THR A 50 3.61 3.22 -37.38
N ASP A 51 3.08 2.20 -38.05
CA ASP A 51 1.73 1.69 -37.85
C ASP A 51 1.41 1.42 -36.36
N ILE A 52 0.36 2.08 -35.87
CA ILE A 52 -0.15 2.09 -34.48
C ILE A 52 -1.55 1.48 -34.41
N THR A 53 -1.87 0.57 -35.34
CA THR A 53 -3.19 -0.07 -35.45
C THR A 53 -3.53 -1.00 -34.28
N ASP A 54 -2.54 -1.48 -33.54
CA ASP A 54 -2.70 -2.33 -32.34
C ASP A 54 -2.62 -1.52 -31.03
N SER A 55 -2.98 -2.15 -29.90
CA SER A 55 -2.73 -1.58 -28.57
C SER A 55 -1.22 -1.57 -28.28
N THR A 56 -0.55 -0.46 -28.61
CA THR A 56 0.92 -0.34 -28.51
C THR A 56 1.40 0.65 -27.45
N ALA A 57 2.47 0.29 -26.74
CA ALA A 57 3.23 1.18 -25.87
C ALA A 57 4.52 1.63 -26.57
N THR A 58 4.90 2.91 -26.46
CA THR A 58 6.02 3.46 -27.25
C THR A 58 7.21 3.93 -26.43
N THR A 59 7.03 4.15 -25.13
CA THR A 59 8.08 4.62 -24.22
C THR A 59 8.03 3.83 -22.93
N TRP A 60 9.19 3.46 -22.41
CA TRP A 60 9.37 2.84 -21.10
C TRP A 60 10.31 3.72 -20.28
N GLN A 61 9.95 4.00 -19.02
CA GLN A 61 10.85 4.60 -18.05
C GLN A 61 10.90 3.73 -16.80
N TYR A 62 12.10 3.53 -16.27
CA TYR A 62 12.33 2.79 -15.04
C TYR A 62 13.08 3.69 -14.05
N GLY A 63 12.64 3.68 -12.80
CA GLY A 63 13.23 4.47 -11.72
C GLY A 63 13.29 3.66 -10.43
N GLU A 64 14.37 3.86 -9.67
CA GLU A 64 14.59 3.28 -8.35
C GLU A 64 14.73 4.41 -7.33
N TYR A 65 14.21 4.19 -6.13
CA TYR A 65 14.26 5.16 -5.03
C TYR A 65 14.74 4.45 -3.76
N LEU A 66 15.44 5.19 -2.91
CA LEU A 66 15.81 4.68 -1.59
C LEU A 66 14.58 4.73 -0.68
N CYS A 67 14.16 3.58 -0.18
CA CYS A 67 13.08 3.44 0.80
C CYS A 67 13.64 2.99 2.15
N PRO A 68 12.97 3.32 3.28
CA PRO A 68 13.27 2.71 4.57
C PRO A 68 13.16 1.18 4.50
N ASP A 69 13.97 0.50 5.29
CA ASP A 69 14.06 -0.96 5.29
C ASP A 69 13.47 -1.62 6.56
N GLN A 70 12.92 -0.79 7.46
CA GLN A 70 12.30 -1.22 8.70
C GLN A 70 11.22 -0.22 9.15
N LEU A 71 10.06 -0.72 9.58
CA LEU A 71 9.00 0.05 10.21
C LEU A 71 8.78 -0.46 11.65
N ILE A 72 8.70 0.46 12.61
CA ILE A 72 8.40 0.16 14.01
C ILE A 72 7.20 1.00 14.43
N GLN A 73 6.11 0.35 14.85
CA GLN A 73 4.92 1.01 15.35
C GLN A 73 4.68 0.69 16.82
N LYS A 74 4.30 1.71 17.59
CA LYS A 74 4.00 1.58 19.02
C LYS A 74 2.64 2.19 19.34
N ASP A 75 1.93 1.56 20.27
CA ASP A 75 0.73 2.12 20.86
C ASP A 75 0.72 1.94 22.40
N ASN A 76 -0.31 2.49 23.04
CA ASN A 76 -0.56 2.38 24.47
C ASN A 76 -1.98 1.89 24.71
N ASN A 77 -2.10 0.86 25.55
CA ASN A 77 -3.38 0.39 26.05
C ASN A 77 -3.53 0.82 27.52
N TYR A 78 -4.46 1.75 27.80
CA TYR A 78 -4.67 2.28 29.16
C TYR A 78 -5.10 1.21 30.17
N VAL A 79 -5.74 0.12 29.72
CA VAL A 79 -6.13 -1.02 30.56
C VAL A 79 -4.91 -1.83 30.97
N ARG A 80 -3.88 -1.84 30.12
CA ARG A 80 -2.62 -2.58 30.31
C ARG A 80 -1.42 -1.67 30.04
N PRO A 81 -1.19 -0.63 30.86
CA PRO A 81 -0.18 0.40 30.58
C PRO A 81 1.26 -0.12 30.65
N SER A 82 1.48 -1.27 31.30
CA SER A 82 2.77 -1.95 31.35
C SER A 82 3.02 -2.86 30.14
N TYR A 83 2.03 -3.08 29.28
CA TYR A 83 2.16 -3.97 28.13
C TYR A 83 2.99 -3.28 27.04
N PRO A 84 4.08 -3.89 26.55
CA PRO A 84 4.93 -3.31 25.52
C PRO A 84 4.30 -3.49 24.13
N LEU A 85 3.20 -2.77 23.86
CA LEU A 85 2.44 -2.84 22.62
C LEU A 85 3.24 -2.22 21.46
N MET A 86 4.08 -3.03 20.80
CA MET A 86 4.99 -2.62 19.74
C MET A 86 5.12 -3.72 18.70
N HIS A 87 5.02 -3.34 17.43
CA HIS A 87 5.24 -4.22 16.28
C HIS A 87 6.31 -3.65 15.37
N GLN A 88 6.99 -4.56 14.67
CA GLN A 88 8.03 -4.22 13.74
C GLN A 88 7.89 -5.10 12.51
N ASP A 89 8.09 -4.50 11.33
CA ASP A 89 8.33 -5.23 10.09
C ASP A 89 9.63 -4.74 9.42
N GLN A 90 10.28 -5.61 8.66
CA GLN A 90 11.61 -5.36 8.12
C GLN A 90 11.87 -6.21 6.86
N GLN A 91 12.53 -5.61 5.88
CA GLN A 91 12.95 -6.32 4.67
C GLN A 91 14.08 -7.32 4.98
N ALA A 92 14.08 -8.47 4.30
CA ALA A 92 15.13 -9.48 4.46
C ALA A 92 16.54 -8.89 4.23
N GLY A 93 17.40 -8.94 5.26
CA GLY A 93 18.76 -8.39 5.22
C GLY A 93 18.86 -6.88 5.43
N GLY A 94 17.75 -6.18 5.70
CA GLY A 94 17.71 -4.74 6.02
C GLY A 94 17.94 -4.43 7.50
N GLY A 95 17.29 -3.37 8.01
CA GLY A 95 17.27 -2.96 9.43
C GLY A 95 18.24 -1.86 9.79
N GLN A 96 18.76 -1.14 8.80
CA GLN A 96 19.70 -0.03 9.02
C GLN A 96 18.98 1.33 9.00
N HIS A 97 17.80 1.42 8.40
CA HIS A 97 17.05 2.64 8.15
C HIS A 97 15.61 2.48 8.62
N SER A 98 15.42 2.58 9.93
CA SER A 98 14.11 2.44 10.57
C SER A 98 13.29 3.73 10.56
N VAL A 99 11.99 3.57 10.35
CA VAL A 99 10.97 4.58 10.64
C VAL A 99 10.20 4.16 11.88
N PHE A 100 10.06 5.06 12.84
CA PHE A 100 9.29 4.84 14.06
C PHE A 100 8.05 5.71 14.09
N GLU A 101 6.90 5.10 14.38
CA GLU A 101 5.62 5.81 14.50
C GLU A 101 4.84 5.45 15.78
N SER A 102 4.27 6.47 16.40
CA SER A 102 3.33 6.37 17.52
C SER A 102 2.33 7.53 17.42
N TYR A 103 1.02 7.31 17.41
CA TYR A 103 0.30 6.05 17.70
C TYR A 103 0.14 5.14 16.48
N GLY A 104 0.39 3.84 16.66
CA GLY A 104 0.19 2.81 15.64
C GLY A 104 -1.29 2.47 15.35
N ARG A 105 -2.21 2.92 16.20
CA ARG A 105 -3.67 2.76 16.12
C ARG A 105 -4.15 1.31 16.26
N PHE A 106 -3.60 0.60 17.22
CA PHE A 106 -4.02 -0.76 17.59
C PHE A 106 -4.09 -0.88 19.11
N GLN A 107 -4.96 -1.75 19.61
CA GLN A 107 -5.09 -1.97 21.06
C GLN A 107 -4.66 -3.38 21.48
N LEU A 108 -4.50 -4.27 20.49
CA LEU A 108 -4.15 -5.68 20.63
C LEU A 108 -3.10 -6.07 19.59
N ASP A 109 -2.28 -7.07 19.90
CA ASP A 109 -1.23 -7.54 18.99
C ASP A 109 -1.76 -8.12 17.68
N ALA A 110 -2.92 -8.79 17.76
CA ALA A 110 -3.58 -9.37 16.60
C ALA A 110 -4.00 -8.33 15.54
N GLU A 111 -4.22 -7.08 15.97
CA GLU A 111 -4.51 -5.95 15.09
C GLU A 111 -3.22 -5.27 14.63
N GLY A 112 -2.24 -5.13 15.53
CA GLY A 112 -1.01 -4.38 15.25
C GLY A 112 -0.08 -5.06 14.25
N GLU A 113 0.02 -6.38 14.25
CA GLU A 113 0.85 -7.13 13.29
C GLU A 113 0.43 -6.89 11.82
N PRO A 114 -0.84 -7.14 11.40
CA PRO A 114 -1.24 -6.92 10.01
C PRO A 114 -1.18 -5.45 9.60
N LEU A 115 -1.50 -4.51 10.49
CA LEU A 115 -1.41 -3.07 10.20
C LEU A 115 0.04 -2.60 9.98
N THR A 116 1.00 -3.17 10.70
CA THR A 116 2.42 -2.85 10.51
C THR A 116 2.90 -3.38 9.16
N LYS A 117 2.49 -4.59 8.77
CA LYS A 117 2.83 -5.19 7.47
C LYS A 117 2.20 -4.45 6.29
N ALA A 118 0.97 -4.00 6.42
CA ALA A 118 0.28 -3.27 5.34
C ALA A 118 0.92 -1.90 5.02
N ARG A 119 1.67 -1.33 5.98
CA ARG A 119 2.30 -0.01 5.88
C ARG A 119 3.79 -0.06 5.51
N PHE A 120 4.39 -1.24 5.55
CA PHE A 120 5.80 -1.47 5.22
C PHE A 120 5.95 -1.80 3.73
#